data_AF-Q669M9-F1
#
_entry.id   AF-Q669M9-F1
#
_cell.length_a   1.000
_cell.length_b   1.000
_cell.length_c   1.000
_cell.angle_alpha   90.00
_cell.angle_beta   90.00
_cell.angle_gamma   90.00
#
_symmetry.space_group_name_H-M   'P 1'
#
loop_
_entity.id
_entity.type
_entity.pdbx_description
1 polymer ?
#
loop_
_entity_poly.entity_id
_entity_poly.type
_entity_poly.pdbx_seq_one_letter_code
_entity_poly.pdbx_strand_id
1 'polypeptide(L)'
;MNQYEQFLQAFKLEDEDGNRISLVDKYDGSIANPAIRRCGLMTRMRGFEDIAEQENLAGDTLISPSKFHSMHNSDKRNHKWRSAWPSR
;
A
#
# COMPACT_ATOMS: atom_id res chain seq x y z
N MET A 1 13.83 -1.14 -18.45
CA MET A 1 13.78 -0.75 -17.03
C MET A 1 13.13 0.61 -16.90
N ASN A 2 12.12 0.72 -16.05
CA ASN A 2 11.52 1.99 -15.62
C ASN A 2 12.60 2.86 -14.92
N GLN A 3 12.53 4.19 -15.06
CA GLN A 3 13.41 5.14 -14.35
C GLN A 3 13.51 4.86 -12.83
N TYR A 4 12.41 4.40 -12.21
CA TYR A 4 12.34 4.01 -10.81
C TYR A 4 13.21 2.78 -10.48
N GLU A 5 13.21 1.76 -11.35
CA GLU A 5 14.03 0.55 -11.15
C GLU A 5 15.52 0.89 -11.26
N GLN A 6 15.86 1.77 -12.20
CA GLN A 6 17.24 2.26 -12.37
C GLN A 6 17.71 3.03 -11.13
N PHE A 7 16.84 3.84 -10.53
CA PHE A 7 17.12 4.52 -9.27
C PHE A 7 17.41 3.52 -8.13
N LEU A 8 16.57 2.49 -7.94
CA LEU A 8 16.80 1.50 -6.88
C LEU A 8 18.10 0.72 -7.07
N GLN A 9 18.45 0.38 -8.32
CA GLN A 9 19.66 -0.37 -8.64
C GLN A 9 20.95 0.46 -8.45
N ALA A 10 20.88 1.77 -8.65
CA ALA A 10 22.04 2.65 -8.62
C ALA A 10 22.50 3.06 -7.21
N PHE A 11 21.65 2.90 -6.20
CA PHE A 11 21.88 3.43 -4.85
C PHE A 11 22.24 2.35 -3.82
N LYS A 12 23.05 2.74 -2.84
CA LYS A 12 23.42 1.95 -1.66
C LYS A 12 23.10 2.76 -0.41
N LEU A 13 22.64 2.08 0.64
CA LEU A 13 22.44 2.67 1.97
C LEU A 13 23.71 2.45 2.79
N GLU A 14 24.03 3.43 3.62
CA GLU A 14 25.14 3.41 4.58
C GLU A 14 24.60 3.67 5.98
N ASP A 15 25.02 2.89 6.98
CA ASP A 15 24.68 3.12 8.39
C ASP A 15 25.73 3.98 9.11
N GLU A 16 25.50 4.27 10.39
CA GLU A 16 26.40 5.11 11.21
C GLU A 16 27.78 4.46 11.45
N ASP A 17 27.88 3.13 11.32
CA ASP A 17 29.10 2.35 11.47
C ASP A 17 29.86 2.16 10.13
N GLY A 18 29.33 2.69 9.02
CA GLY A 18 29.92 2.63 7.68
C GLY A 18 29.61 1.36 6.89
N ASN A 19 28.69 0.50 7.35
CA ASN A 19 28.27 -0.68 6.60
C ASN A 19 27.41 -0.26 5.40
N ARG A 20 27.68 -0.85 4.23
CA ARG A 20 26.97 -0.55 2.99
C ARG A 20 26.15 -1.72 2.49
N ILE A 21 24.87 -1.46 2.23
CA ILE A 21 23.91 -2.45 1.73
C ILE A 21 23.20 -1.93 0.49
N SER A 22 22.80 -2.83 -0.40
CA SER A 22 22.06 -2.48 -1.62
C SER A 22 20.66 -1.96 -1.29
N LEU A 23 20.25 -0.86 -1.94
CA LEU A 23 18.91 -0.33 -1.76
C LEU A 23 17.84 -1.28 -2.36
N VAL A 24 18.15 -1.90 -3.50
CA VAL A 24 17.21 -2.85 -4.14
C VAL A 24 16.93 -4.06 -3.25
N ASP A 25 17.94 -4.63 -2.60
CA ASP A 25 17.76 -5.80 -1.73
C ASP A 25 16.85 -5.47 -0.52
N LYS A 26 16.99 -4.26 0.03
CA LYS A 26 16.12 -3.80 1.13
C LYS A 26 14.71 -3.46 0.66
N TYR A 27 14.57 -2.89 -0.52
CA TYR A 27 13.26 -2.66 -1.12
C TYR A 27 12.53 -3.99 -1.32
N ASP A 28 13.19 -4.96 -1.94
CA ASP A 28 12.63 -6.26 -2.29
C ASP A 28 12.25 -7.10 -1.08
N GLY A 29 12.87 -6.89 0.08
CA GLY A 29 12.53 -7.59 1.33
C GLY A 29 11.57 -6.85 2.26
N SER A 30 11.09 -5.65 1.90
CA SER A 30 10.33 -4.80 2.83
C SER A 30 8.94 -4.43 2.33
N ILE A 31 8.14 -3.81 3.21
CA ILE A 31 6.81 -3.27 2.87
C ILE A 31 6.86 -2.09 1.88
N ALA A 32 8.06 -1.60 1.53
CA ALA A 32 8.24 -0.64 0.46
C ALA A 32 7.90 -1.27 -0.91
N ASN A 33 8.12 -2.58 -1.06
CA ASN A 33 7.66 -3.33 -2.22
C ASN A 33 6.13 -3.53 -2.15
N PRO A 34 5.36 -3.02 -3.14
CA PRO A 34 3.90 -3.15 -3.16
C PRO A 34 3.40 -4.59 -3.09
N ALA A 35 4.15 -5.55 -3.65
CA ALA A 35 3.79 -6.97 -3.59
C ALA A 35 3.85 -7.51 -2.16
N ILE A 36 4.92 -7.22 -1.42
CA ILE A 36 5.05 -7.60 -0.01
C ILE A 36 4.00 -6.91 0.84
N ARG A 37 3.80 -5.61 0.63
CA ARG A 37 2.78 -4.84 1.35
C ARG A 37 1.39 -5.45 1.15
N ARG A 38 1.05 -5.84 -0.08
CA ARG A 38 -0.22 -6.50 -0.40
C ARG A 38 -0.32 -7.87 0.27
N CYS A 39 0.74 -8.67 0.23
CA CYS A 39 0.78 -9.98 0.90
C CYS A 39 0.48 -9.83 2.39
N GLY A 40 1.17 -8.91 3.08
CA GLY A 40 0.92 -8.64 4.50
C GLY A 40 -0.49 -8.10 4.80
N LEU A 41 -1.09 -7.32 3.89
CA LEU A 41 -2.49 -6.90 4.01
C LEU A 41 -3.43 -8.11 3.96
N MET A 42 -3.22 -9.03 3.01
CA MET A 42 -4.05 -10.22 2.85
C MET A 42 -3.94 -11.16 4.06
N THR A 43 -2.73 -11.34 4.61
CA THR A 43 -2.55 -12.11 5.87
C THR A 43 -3.34 -11.52 7.03
N ARG A 44 -3.39 -10.18 7.15
CA ARG A 44 -4.18 -9.51 8.19
C ARG A 44 -5.68 -9.66 7.95
N MET A 45 -6.14 -9.50 6.71
CA MET A 45 -7.54 -9.73 6.35
C MET A 45 -7.98 -11.14 6.72
N ARG A 46 -7.15 -12.15 6.44
CA ARG A 46 -7.42 -13.53 6.84
C ARG A 46 -7.57 -13.69 8.36
N GLY A 47 -6.67 -13.08 9.15
CA GLY A 47 -6.78 -13.13 10.61
C GLY A 47 -8.07 -12.50 11.13
N PHE A 48 -8.58 -11.45 10.48
CA PHE A 48 -9.89 -10.88 10.81
C PHE A 48 -11.04 -11.82 10.45
N GLU A 49 -10.97 -12.52 9.32
CA GLU A 49 -11.96 -13.53 8.94
C GLU A 49 -12.00 -14.68 9.96
N ASP A 50 -10.83 -15.19 10.38
CA ASP A 50 -10.74 -16.28 11.36
C ASP A 50 -11.35 -15.87 12.72
N ILE A 51 -11.13 -14.63 13.18
CA ILE A 51 -11.75 -14.10 14.41
C ILE A 51 -13.26 -13.92 14.24
N ALA A 52 -13.70 -13.39 13.10
CA ALA A 52 -15.12 -13.20 12.83
C ALA A 52 -15.87 -14.54 12.81
N GLU A 53 -15.29 -15.58 12.21
CA GLU A 53 -15.86 -16.93 12.21
C GLU A 53 -16.00 -17.50 13.63
N GLN A 54 -14.99 -17.31 14.49
CA GLN A 54 -15.04 -17.74 15.90
C GLN A 54 -16.15 -17.05 16.70
N GLU A 55 -16.41 -15.77 16.41
CA GLU A 55 -17.42 -14.96 17.09
C GLU A 55 -18.79 -15.01 16.39
N ASN A 56 -18.94 -15.82 15.33
CA ASN A 56 -20.13 -15.91 14.48
C ASN A 56 -20.57 -14.53 13.91
N LEU A 57 -19.58 -13.72 13.52
CA LEU A 57 -19.70 -12.41 12.89
C LEU A 57 -19.38 -12.49 11.39
N ALA A 58 -19.87 -11.52 10.61
CA ALA A 58 -19.48 -11.31 9.23
C ALA A 58 -18.61 -10.05 9.09
N GLY A 59 -17.45 -10.18 8.44
CA GLY A 59 -16.60 -9.03 8.12
C GLY A 59 -17.05 -8.34 6.82
N ASP A 60 -17.15 -7.01 6.84
CA ASP A 60 -17.33 -6.19 5.64
C ASP A 60 -16.24 -5.11 5.56
N THR A 61 -15.77 -4.81 4.35
CA THR A 61 -14.76 -3.77 4.13
C THR A 61 -15.45 -2.49 3.67
N LEU A 62 -15.48 -1.49 4.55
CA LEU A 62 -15.97 -0.15 4.21
C LEU A 62 -15.02 0.53 3.20
N ILE A 63 -15.42 0.53 1.92
CA ILE A 63 -14.72 1.28 0.87
C ILE A 63 -15.29 2.70 0.75
N SER A 64 -14.44 3.67 0.47
CA SER A 64 -14.88 5.04 0.19
C SER A 64 -15.44 5.16 -1.24
N PRO A 65 -16.70 5.61 -1.43
CA PRO A 65 -17.29 5.85 -2.74
C PRO A 65 -16.44 6.76 -3.64
N SER A 66 -16.50 6.52 -4.97
CA SER A 66 -15.72 7.27 -5.96
C SER A 66 -15.82 8.80 -5.83
N LYS A 67 -16.98 9.33 -5.42
CA LYS A 67 -17.21 10.79 -5.25
C LYS A 67 -16.30 11.46 -4.21
N PHE A 68 -15.65 10.67 -3.34
CA PHE A 68 -14.73 11.17 -2.31
C PHE A 68 -13.25 11.15 -2.75
N HIS A 69 -12.93 10.60 -3.92
CA HIS A 69 -11.56 10.61 -4.47
C HIS A 69 -11.42 11.75 -5.49
N SER A 70 -10.49 12.68 -5.27
CA SER A 70 -10.26 13.84 -6.17
C SER A 70 -9.64 13.46 -7.52
N MET A 71 -8.87 12.37 -7.54
CA MET A 71 -8.14 11.87 -8.70
C MET A 71 -8.50 10.40 -8.96
N HIS A 72 -8.48 10.00 -10.22
CA HIS A 72 -8.49 8.60 -10.61
C HIS A 72 -7.10 7.98 -10.47
N ASN A 73 -7.04 6.65 -10.40
CA ASN A 73 -5.79 5.89 -10.47
C ASN A 73 -4.99 6.13 -11.78
N SER A 74 -5.66 6.61 -12.83
CA SER A 74 -5.05 7.00 -14.11
C SER A 74 -4.48 8.43 -14.10
N ASP A 75 -4.32 9.04 -12.92
CA ASP A 75 -3.86 10.41 -12.71
C ASP A 75 -4.72 11.51 -13.40
N LYS A 76 -5.99 11.18 -13.67
CA LYS A 76 -6.97 12.13 -14.23
C LYS A 76 -7.86 12.66 -13.12
N ARG A 77 -8.23 13.94 -13.20
CA ARG A 77 -9.20 14.55 -12.27
C ARG A 77 -10.54 13.81 -12.33
N ASN A 78 -11.10 13.51 -11.15
CA ASN A 78 -12.40 12.86 -11.06
C ASN A 78 -13.54 13.88 -11.17
N HIS A 79 -14.36 13.74 -12.21
CA HIS A 79 -15.52 14.61 -12.45
C HIS A 79 -16.64 14.44 -11.40
N LYS A 80 -16.67 13.32 -10.68
CA LYS A 80 -17.63 13.05 -9.60
C LYS A 80 -17.24 13.73 -8.28
N TRP A 81 -15.99 14.19 -8.16
CA TRP A 81 -15.49 14.84 -6.95
C TRP A 81 -16.06 16.25 -6.82
N ARG A 82 -16.87 16.48 -5.79
CA ARG A 82 -17.55 17.75 -5.52
C ARG A 82 -17.03 18.46 -4.28
N SER A 83 -15.73 18.31 -3.96
CA SER A 83 -15.16 18.75 -2.68
C SER A 83 -16.02 18.32 -1.48
N ALA A 84 -16.63 17.15 -1.61
CA ALA A 84 -17.64 16.68 -0.67
C ALA A 84 -16.92 16.10 0.55
N TRP A 85 -17.08 16.77 1.68
CA TRP A 85 -16.78 16.17 2.98
C TRP A 85 -17.76 15.02 3.22
N PRO A 86 -17.34 13.90 3.82
CA PRO A 86 -18.28 12.89 4.28
C PRO A 86 -19.22 13.57 5.30
N SER A 87 -20.45 13.85 4.90
CA SER A 87 -21.49 14.26 5.85
C SER A 87 -21.74 13.08 6.79
N ARG A 88 -21.75 13.35 8.10
CA ARG A 88 -22.04 12.35 9.14
C ARG A 88 -23.37 11.65 8.88
#